data_AF-A0A1S2WTB5-F1
#
_entry.id   AF-A0A1S2WTB5-F1
#
_cell.length_a   1.000
_cell.length_b   1.000
_cell.length_c   1.000
_cell.angle_alpha   90.00
_cell.angle_beta   90.00
_cell.angle_gamma   90.00
#
_symmetry.space_group_name_H-M   'P 1'
#
loop_
_entity.id
_entity.type
_entity.pdbx_description
1 polymer ?
#
loop_
_entity_poly.entity_id
_entity_poly.type
_entity_poly.pdbx_seq_one_letter_code
_entity_poly.pdbx_strand_id
1 'polypeptide(L)'
;MDKDVLDIYTGYLISQTKYATATKLSDILGQEVSHDKITRFLSKSDLTSLEFWKYIKPLVRRLNSEYDVLCLDDTISEKPSTDENNIVCWHHSHAKGIHVKGINIVSCMLSTSNLSIPIDYEIVKKDERYYERLLS
;
A
#
# COMPACT_ATOMS: atom_id res chain seq x y z
N MET A 1 -15.90 -6.34 -5.59
CA MET A 1 -15.31 -5.97 -4.28
C MET A 1 -16.41 -5.56 -3.33
N ASP A 2 -16.46 -6.12 -2.12
CA ASP A 2 -17.38 -5.67 -1.06
C ASP A 2 -16.85 -4.34 -0.51
N LYS A 3 -17.44 -3.23 -0.96
CA LYS A 3 -16.92 -1.88 -0.68
C LYS A 3 -17.09 -1.50 0.79
N ASP A 4 -18.18 -1.93 1.43
CA ASP A 4 -18.45 -1.60 2.83
C ASP A 4 -17.39 -2.24 3.74
N VAL A 5 -17.06 -3.52 3.51
CA VAL A 5 -15.99 -4.19 4.26
C VAL A 5 -14.63 -3.58 3.97
N LEU A 6 -14.35 -3.20 2.73
CA LEU A 6 -13.10 -2.53 2.37
C LEU A 6 -12.95 -1.19 3.10
N ASP A 7 -13.97 -0.34 3.08
CA ASP A 7 -13.92 1.00 3.66
C ASP A 7 -13.74 0.91 5.18
N ILE A 8 -14.47 0.02 5.85
CA ILE A 8 -14.33 -0.25 7.29
C ILE A 8 -12.92 -0.78 7.60
N TYR A 9 -12.45 -1.78 6.86
CA TYR A 9 -11.14 -2.39 7.12
C TYR A 9 -9.99 -1.40 6.87
N THR A 10 -10.10 -0.56 5.84
CA THR A 10 -9.10 0.47 5.54
C THR A 10 -9.07 1.54 6.64
N GLY A 11 -10.24 2.01 7.09
CA GLY A 11 -10.32 2.94 8.23
C GLY A 11 -9.74 2.37 9.51
N TYR A 12 -9.94 1.07 9.75
CA TYR A 12 -9.31 0.36 10.85
C TYR A 12 -7.78 0.30 10.72
N LEU A 13 -7.25 -0.04 9.54
CA LEU A 13 -5.80 -0.07 9.31
C LEU A 13 -5.14 1.29 9.50
N ILE A 14 -5.81 2.38 9.10
CA ILE A 14 -5.31 3.75 9.27
C ILE A 14 -5.34 4.20 10.73
N SER A 15 -6.38 3.84 11.47
CA SER A 15 -6.58 4.29 12.86
C SER A 15 -5.80 3.49 13.90
N GLN A 16 -5.40 2.26 13.58
CA GLN A 16 -4.72 1.38 14.52
C GLN A 16 -3.20 1.63 14.55
N THR A 17 -2.59 1.64 15.73
CA THR A 17 -1.13 1.92 15.91
C THR A 17 -0.29 0.72 16.34
N LYS A 18 -0.91 -0.46 16.52
CA LYS A 18 -0.29 -1.70 16.99
C LYS A 18 -0.60 -2.86 16.01
N TYR A 19 -1.15 -3.95 16.53
CA TYR A 19 -1.53 -5.13 15.76
C TYR A 19 -2.95 -4.97 15.21
N ALA A 20 -3.08 -5.08 13.89
CA ALA A 20 -4.34 -5.20 13.20
C ALA A 20 -4.74 -6.68 13.12
N THR A 21 -5.80 -7.06 13.83
CA THR A 21 -6.41 -8.40 13.71
C THR A 21 -7.90 -8.29 13.38
N ALA A 22 -8.43 -9.29 12.67
CA ALA A 22 -9.86 -9.36 12.32
C ALA A 22 -10.77 -9.45 13.56
N THR A 23 -10.35 -10.20 14.58
CA THR A 23 -11.05 -10.31 15.86
C THR A 23 -11.17 -8.96 16.55
N LYS A 24 -10.06 -8.21 16.63
CA LYS A 24 -10.06 -6.89 17.27
C LYS A 24 -10.92 -5.89 16.52
N LEU A 25 -10.95 -5.92 15.19
CA LEU A 25 -11.90 -5.10 14.43
C LEU A 25 -13.35 -5.49 14.72
N SER A 26 -13.66 -6.78 14.77
CA SER A 26 -15.00 -7.29 15.10
C SER A 26 -15.44 -6.83 16.50
N ASP A 27 -14.55 -6.88 17.48
CA ASP A 27 -14.82 -6.42 18.85
C ASP A 27 -15.08 -4.91 18.91
N ILE A 28 -14.29 -4.10 18.18
CA ILE A 28 -14.49 -2.63 18.08
C ILE A 28 -15.86 -2.29 17.49
N LEU A 29 -16.34 -3.10 16.54
CA LEU A 29 -17.64 -2.92 15.88
C LEU A 29 -18.79 -3.60 16.62
N GLY A 30 -18.61 -4.03 17.88
CA GLY A 30 -19.67 -4.68 18.65
C GLY A 30 -20.21 -5.96 17.99
N GLN A 31 -19.37 -6.66 17.24
CA GLN A 31 -19.71 -7.86 16.46
C GLN A 31 -20.71 -7.67 15.30
N GLU A 32 -21.04 -6.43 14.92
CA GLU A 32 -21.87 -6.15 13.73
C GLU A 32 -21.23 -6.68 12.44
N VAL A 33 -19.89 -6.67 12.39
CA VAL A 33 -19.08 -7.33 11.36
C VAL A 33 -18.29 -8.44 12.02
N SER A 34 -18.56 -9.70 11.66
CA SER A 34 -17.84 -10.85 12.22
C SER A 34 -16.40 -10.93 11.72
N HIS A 35 -15.50 -11.42 12.57
CA HIS A 35 -14.10 -11.68 12.19
C HIS A 35 -14.01 -12.66 11.00
N ASP A 36 -14.91 -13.64 10.90
CA ASP A 36 -15.01 -14.54 9.75
C ASP A 36 -15.35 -13.81 8.44
N LYS A 37 -16.20 -12.78 8.49
CA LYS A 37 -16.53 -11.97 7.31
C LYS A 37 -15.29 -11.21 6.83
N ILE A 38 -14.49 -10.66 7.75
CA ILE A 38 -13.23 -9.96 7.45
C ILE A 38 -12.21 -10.95 6.88
N THR A 39 -11.98 -12.09 7.54
CA THR A 39 -11.04 -13.12 7.06
C THR A 39 -11.40 -13.62 5.67
N ARG A 40 -12.69 -13.93 5.43
CA ARG A 40 -13.18 -14.35 4.12
C ARG A 40 -13.09 -13.25 3.06
N PHE A 41 -13.17 -11.98 3.46
CA PHE A 41 -12.92 -10.87 2.55
C PHE A 41 -11.43 -10.82 2.16
N LEU A 42 -10.53 -10.91 3.13
CA LEU A 42 -9.08 -10.89 2.92
C LEU A 42 -8.55 -12.13 2.17
N SER A 43 -9.25 -13.26 2.25
CA SER A 43 -8.88 -14.49 1.54
C SER A 43 -9.35 -14.52 0.08
N LYS A 44 -10.08 -13.51 -0.39
CA LYS A 44 -10.44 -13.40 -1.81
C LYS A 44 -9.19 -13.04 -2.62
N SER A 45 -9.25 -13.30 -3.93
CA SER A 45 -8.18 -12.99 -4.89
C SER A 45 -7.63 -11.58 -4.70
N ASP A 46 -6.32 -11.43 -4.95
CA ASP A 46 -5.60 -10.17 -4.79
C ASP A 46 -6.30 -8.99 -5.47
N LEU A 47 -6.30 -7.85 -4.78
CA LEU A 47 -6.71 -6.58 -5.34
C LEU A 47 -5.62 -6.09 -6.30
N THR A 48 -5.75 -6.47 -7.57
CA THR A 48 -4.80 -6.07 -8.64
C THR A 48 -4.92 -4.58 -8.97
N SER A 49 -3.91 -4.02 -9.64
CA SER A 49 -3.95 -2.66 -10.21
C SER A 49 -5.19 -2.42 -11.08
N LEU A 50 -5.70 -3.46 -11.76
CA LEU A 50 -6.95 -3.35 -12.52
C LEU A 50 -8.17 -3.09 -11.63
N GLU A 51 -8.28 -3.80 -10.50
CA GLU A 51 -9.38 -3.60 -9.55
C GLU A 51 -9.26 -2.24 -8.84
N PHE A 52 -8.03 -1.83 -8.51
CA PHE A 52 -7.76 -0.50 -7.96
C PHE A 52 -8.13 0.61 -8.96
N TRP A 53 -7.74 0.47 -10.23
CA TRP A 53 -8.13 1.41 -11.29
C TRP A 53 -9.66 1.49 -11.45
N LYS A 54 -10.35 0.34 -11.45
CA LYS A 54 -11.84 0.33 -11.49
C LYS A 54 -12.45 1.06 -10.30
N TYR A 55 -11.84 0.98 -9.11
CA TYR A 55 -12.30 1.67 -7.91
C TYR A 55 -12.10 3.19 -8.02
N ILE A 56 -10.94 3.66 -8.47
CA ILE A 56 -10.59 5.10 -8.48
C ILE A 56 -11.11 5.85 -9.73
N LYS A 57 -11.27 5.17 -10.87
CA LYS A 57 -11.68 5.76 -12.15
C LYS A 57 -12.94 6.64 -12.08
N PRO A 58 -14.01 6.30 -11.32
CA PRO A 58 -15.16 7.19 -11.15
C PRO A 58 -14.81 8.52 -10.47
N LEU A 59 -13.85 8.53 -9.54
CA LEU A 59 -13.36 9.77 -8.89
C LEU A 59 -12.58 10.61 -9.90
N VAL A 60 -11.63 9.99 -10.62
CA VAL A 60 -10.84 10.66 -11.67
C VAL A 60 -11.75 11.31 -12.72
N ARG A 61 -12.74 10.59 -13.23
CA ARG A 61 -13.70 11.11 -14.23
C ARG A 61 -14.54 12.28 -13.75
N ARG A 62 -14.79 12.40 -12.44
CA ARG A 62 -15.59 13.47 -11.85
C ARG A 62 -14.84 14.79 -11.80
N LEU A 63 -13.52 14.75 -11.69
CA LEU A 63 -12.71 15.94 -11.41
C LEU A 63 -12.51 16.84 -12.63
N ASN A 64 -12.72 16.32 -13.85
CA ASN A 64 -12.80 17.07 -15.11
C ASN A 64 -11.89 18.31 -15.15
N SER A 65 -10.58 18.09 -15.00
CA SER A 65 -9.55 19.13 -15.00
C SER A 65 -9.03 19.33 -16.42
N GLU A 66 -8.75 20.58 -16.80
CA GLU A 66 -8.08 20.89 -18.09
C GLU A 66 -6.62 20.45 -18.12
N TYR A 67 -5.96 20.40 -16.95
CA TYR A 67 -4.56 20.04 -16.81
C TYR A 67 -4.40 18.95 -15.76
N ASP A 68 -3.84 17.83 -16.20
CA ASP A 68 -3.57 16.66 -15.40
C ASP A 68 -2.11 16.24 -15.64
N VAL A 69 -1.34 16.11 -14.56
CA VAL A 69 0.02 15.57 -14.60
C VAL A 69 0.05 14.22 -13.91
N LEU A 70 0.67 13.23 -14.55
CA LEU A 70 1.00 11.97 -13.90
C LEU A 70 2.38 12.08 -13.26
N CYS A 71 2.41 11.93 -11.94
CA CYS A 71 3.62 11.92 -11.14
C CYS A 71 3.96 10.47 -10.77
N LEU A 72 5.15 10.03 -11.15
CA LEU A 72 5.73 8.77 -10.74
C LEU A 72 6.88 9.05 -9.80
N ASP A 73 6.84 8.48 -8.60
CA ASP A 73 7.89 8.64 -7.60
C ASP A 73 7.98 7.39 -6.72
N ASP A 74 9.17 7.11 -6.21
CA ASP A 74 9.42 6.00 -5.30
C ASP A 74 9.63 6.46 -3.85
N THR A 75 9.18 5.63 -2.91
CA THR A 75 9.33 5.90 -1.48
C THR A 75 9.69 4.62 -0.75
N ILE A 76 10.71 4.70 0.10
CA ILE A 76 11.14 3.58 0.94
C ILE A 76 10.55 3.74 2.34
N SER A 77 9.62 2.85 2.70
CA SER A 77 9.14 2.71 4.08
C SER A 77 10.15 1.89 4.88
N GLU A 78 10.94 2.54 5.74
CA GLU A 78 12.01 1.89 6.51
C GLU A 78 11.48 0.85 7.50
N LYS A 79 12.13 -0.30 7.54
CA LYS A 79 11.78 -1.42 8.44
C LYS A 79 13.04 -2.03 9.05
N PRO A 80 13.84 -1.27 9.83
CA PRO A 80 15.14 -1.71 10.33
C PRO A 80 15.06 -2.95 11.21
N SER A 81 13.97 -3.12 11.95
CA SER A 81 13.77 -4.24 12.89
C SER A 81 12.96 -5.41 12.31
N THR A 82 12.55 -5.36 11.05
CA THR A 82 11.79 -6.44 10.40
C THR A 82 12.72 -7.38 9.64
N ASP A 83 12.45 -8.68 9.69
CA ASP A 83 13.20 -9.70 8.96
C ASP A 83 13.08 -9.52 7.44
N GLU A 84 14.14 -9.86 6.72
CA GLU A 84 14.19 -9.73 5.27
C GLU A 84 13.31 -10.78 4.57
N ASN A 85 12.57 -10.33 3.56
CA ASN A 85 11.80 -11.17 2.65
C ASN A 85 11.81 -10.54 1.25
N ASN A 86 10.96 -11.02 0.34
CA ASN A 86 10.89 -10.51 -1.03
C ASN A 86 10.45 -9.04 -1.11
N ILE A 87 9.78 -8.51 -0.09
CA ILE A 87 9.26 -7.13 -0.02
C ILE A 87 10.10 -6.26 0.93
N VAL A 88 10.46 -6.78 2.10
CA VAL A 88 11.32 -6.11 3.08
C VAL A 88 12.77 -6.47 2.76
N CYS A 89 13.49 -5.58 2.08
CA CYS A 89 14.88 -5.81 1.70
C CYS A 89 15.68 -4.50 1.62
N TRP A 90 16.94 -4.57 1.22
CA TRP A 90 17.81 -3.41 1.09
C TRP A 90 17.60 -2.67 -0.24
N HIS A 91 17.34 -1.37 -0.17
CA HIS A 91 17.14 -0.49 -1.32
C HIS A 91 18.11 0.70 -1.23
N HIS A 92 18.62 1.19 -2.36
CA HIS A 92 19.40 2.43 -2.38
C HIS A 92 18.46 3.63 -2.29
N SER A 93 18.64 4.48 -1.28
CA SER A 93 17.88 5.73 -1.14
C SER A 93 18.71 6.89 -1.69
N HIS A 94 18.33 7.43 -2.85
CA HIS A 94 19.00 8.61 -3.42
C HIS A 94 18.89 9.83 -2.49
N ALA A 95 17.76 9.99 -1.79
CA ALA A 95 17.56 11.08 -0.83
C ALA A 95 18.54 11.04 0.35
N LYS A 96 19.00 9.83 0.75
CA LYS A 96 19.96 9.66 1.87
C LYS A 96 21.38 9.33 1.43
N GLY A 97 21.59 8.99 0.16
CA GLY A 97 22.88 8.53 -0.38
C GLY A 97 23.37 7.21 0.22
N ILE A 98 22.49 6.40 0.82
CA ILE A 98 22.83 5.14 1.48
C ILE A 98 21.80 4.05 1.19
N HIS A 99 22.18 2.80 1.43
CA HIS A 99 21.26 1.67 1.44
C HIS A 99 20.44 1.62 2.73
N VAL A 100 19.14 1.41 2.58
CA VAL A 100 18.17 1.38 3.68
C VAL A 100 17.33 0.12 3.56
N LYS A 101 17.14 -0.59 4.69
CA LYS A 101 16.25 -1.75 4.75
C LYS A 101 14.80 -1.30 4.92
N GLY A 102 13.93 -1.73 4.02
CA GLY A 102 12.54 -1.30 4.03
C GLY A 102 11.71 -1.91 2.90
N ILE A 103 10.55 -1.31 2.68
CA ILE A 103 9.62 -1.63 1.59
C ILE A 103 9.72 -0.48 0.59
N ASN A 104 10.20 -0.73 -0.64
CA ASN A 104 10.15 0.28 -1.69
C ASN A 104 8.81 0.24 -2.43
N ILE A 105 8.15 1.39 -2.52
CA ILE A 105 6.85 1.57 -3.15
C ILE A 105 7.02 2.58 -4.28
N VAL A 106 6.72 2.16 -5.51
CA VAL A 106 6.62 3.06 -6.66
C VAL A 106 5.16 3.48 -6.77
N SER A 107 4.89 4.77 -6.61
CA SER A 107 3.54 5.33 -6.64
C SER A 107 3.25 6.05 -7.95
N CYS A 108 2.00 5.97 -8.41
CA CYS A 108 1.49 6.74 -9.53
C CYS A 108 0.36 7.64 -9.05
N MET A 109 0.62 8.95 -9.09
CA MET A 109 -0.30 9.98 -8.62
C MET A 109 -0.78 10.82 -9.80
N LEU A 110 -2.10 11.01 -9.91
CA LEU A 110 -2.68 12.02 -10.78
C LEU A 110 -2.75 13.34 -10.02
N SER A 111 -1.93 14.31 -10.42
CA SER A 111 -1.93 15.66 -9.89
C SER A 111 -2.75 16.57 -10.79
N THR A 112 -3.77 17.18 -10.20
CA THR A 112 -4.60 18.25 -10.79
C THR A 112 -4.25 19.58 -10.14
N SER A 113 -4.87 20.68 -10.57
CA SER A 113 -4.68 21.99 -9.94
C SER A 113 -5.12 22.05 -8.46
N ASN A 114 -6.04 21.18 -8.05
CA ASN A 114 -6.69 21.24 -6.72
C ASN A 114 -6.45 20.01 -5.84
N LEU A 115 -6.05 18.88 -6.44
CA LEU A 115 -5.98 17.59 -5.75
C LEU A 115 -4.89 16.70 -6.36
N SER A 116 -4.24 15.89 -5.52
CA SER A 116 -3.42 14.75 -5.93
C SER A 116 -4.11 13.44 -5.54
N ILE A 117 -4.22 12.50 -6.46
CA ILE A 117 -4.97 11.24 -6.29
C ILE A 117 -4.06 10.06 -6.60
N PRO A 118 -3.95 9.06 -5.71
CA PRO A 118 -3.28 7.80 -6.05
C PRO A 118 -4.12 7.04 -7.07
N ILE A 119 -3.53 6.74 -8.23
CA ILE A 119 -4.20 5.97 -9.28
C ILE A 119 -3.63 4.56 -9.44
N ASP A 120 -2.38 4.34 -9.03
CA ASP A 120 -1.76 3.02 -8.94
C ASP A 120 -0.54 3.04 -8.01
N TYR A 121 -0.08 1.86 -7.61
CA TYR A 121 1.19 1.68 -6.93
C TYR A 121 1.73 0.27 -7.18
N GLU A 122 3.05 0.10 -7.10
CA GLU A 122 3.72 -1.18 -7.15
C GLU A 122 4.70 -1.32 -6.00
N ILE A 123 4.72 -2.49 -5.37
CA ILE A 123 5.71 -2.83 -4.35
C ILE A 123 6.88 -3.50 -5.04
N VAL A 124 8.07 -2.92 -4.95
CA VAL A 124 9.27 -3.49 -5.56
C VAL A 124 9.67 -4.75 -4.81
N LYS A 125 9.55 -5.90 -5.48
CA LYS A 125 9.98 -7.19 -4.96
C LYS A 125 11.37 -7.53 -5.48
N LYS A 126 12.25 -8.02 -4.61
CA LYS A 126 13.57 -8.54 -5.00
C LYS A 126 13.63 -10.03 -4.74
N ASP A 127 13.80 -10.80 -5.80
CA ASP A 127 13.86 -12.25 -5.76
C ASP A 127 15.31 -12.74 -5.50
N GLU A 128 16.29 -11.87 -5.76
CA GLU A 128 17.71 -12.13 -5.59
C GLU A 128 18.30 -11.25 -4.48
N ARG A 129 19.05 -11.89 -3.57
CA ARG A 129 19.75 -11.20 -2.48
C ARG A 129 21.13 -10.79 -2.94
N TYR A 130 21.39 -9.49 -2.97
CA TYR A 130 22.73 -8.97 -3.25
C TYR A 130 23.51 -8.85 -1.94
N TYR A 131 24.65 -9.53 -1.86
CA TYR A 131 25.60 -9.37 -0.76
C TYR A 131 26.78 -8.56 -1.28
N GLU A 132 27.05 -7.41 -0.68
CA GLU A 132 28.32 -6.71 -0.93
C GLU A 132 29.45 -7.61 -0.42
N ARG A 133 30.31 -8.06 -1.33
CA ARG A 133 31.51 -8.80 -0.98
C ARG A 133 32.47 -7.78 -0.37
N LEU A 134 32.53 -7.70 0.96
CA LEU A 134 33.59 -6.97 1.63
C LEU A 134 34.92 -7.57 1.14
N LEU A 135 35.65 -6.81 0.33
CA LEU A 135 37.01 -7.13 -0.06
C LEU A 135 37.87 -7.03 1.21
N SER A 136 38.22 -8.20 1.76
CA SER A 136 39.24 -8.35 2.80
C SER A 136 40.63 -8.16 2.22
#